data_AF-A0A4V3B3D9-F1
#
_entry.id   AF-A0A4V3B3D9-F1
#
_cell.length_a   1.000
_cell.length_b   1.000
_cell.length_c   1.000
_cell.angle_alpha   90.00
_cell.angle_beta   90.00
_cell.angle_gamma   90.00
#
_symmetry.space_group_name_H-M   'P 1'
#
loop_
_entity.id
_entity.type
_entity.pdbx_description
1 polymer ?
#
loop_
_entity_poly.entity_id
_entity_poly.type
_entity_poly.pdbx_seq_one_letter_code
_entity_poly.pdbx_strand_id
1 'polypeptide(L)'
;MGKRLLTCVVTAVTAASVALTVPASAAVTLRADGTGSVGKEDVLRAVGWTNDRLQTSAAELDLVAETVTVATASWECVQELTGAVAVQERRTTTTARADLVATVQRSSVTGAVTGFELQGFAEDAVSVSVVEGPDLDACPVNGGGDQDGAWSRVPRSTERAQAHEGPALEVVHDGVAHPVPTEREEVA
;
A
#
# COMPACT_ATOMS: atom_id res chain seq x y z
N MET A 1 -54.92 54.37 41.82
CA MET A 1 -53.46 54.55 41.79
C MET A 1 -52.80 53.18 41.65
N GLY A 2 -52.30 52.87 40.45
CA GLY A 2 -51.78 51.54 40.09
C GLY A 2 -50.32 51.35 40.50
N LYS A 3 -50.00 50.20 41.09
CA LYS A 3 -48.65 49.70 41.29
C LYS A 3 -48.21 48.97 40.01
N ARG A 4 -47.20 49.50 39.32
CA ARG A 4 -46.51 48.81 38.23
C ARG A 4 -45.25 48.14 38.81
N LEU A 5 -45.25 46.82 38.85
CA LEU A 5 -44.04 46.02 39.04
C LEU A 5 -43.34 45.92 37.68
N LEU A 6 -42.12 46.45 37.59
CA LEU A 6 -41.22 46.24 36.45
C LEU A 6 -40.57 44.86 36.60
N THR A 7 -40.94 43.92 35.73
CA THR A 7 -40.21 42.66 35.55
C THR A 7 -39.22 42.84 34.40
N CYS A 8 -37.93 42.92 34.71
CA CYS A 8 -36.87 42.84 33.71
C CYS A 8 -36.81 41.41 33.15
N VAL A 9 -37.21 41.23 31.90
CA VAL A 9 -36.98 40.00 31.14
C VAL A 9 -35.58 40.08 30.55
N VAL A 10 -34.65 39.28 31.08
CA VAL A 10 -33.33 39.05 30.48
C VAL A 10 -33.53 38.06 29.34
N THR A 11 -33.52 38.54 28.10
CA THR A 11 -33.47 37.69 26.90
C THR A 11 -32.09 37.06 26.79
N ALA A 12 -31.99 35.77 27.13
CA ALA A 12 -30.82 34.95 26.87
C ALA A 12 -30.63 34.78 25.35
N VAL A 13 -29.56 35.34 24.81
CA VAL A 13 -29.11 35.11 23.44
C VAL A 13 -28.55 33.69 23.38
N THR A 14 -29.30 32.76 22.80
CA THR A 14 -28.80 31.42 22.47
C THR A 14 -27.83 31.55 21.30
N ALA A 15 -26.52 31.55 21.61
CA ALA A 15 -25.47 31.35 20.63
C ALA A 15 -25.61 29.92 20.08
N ALA A 16 -26.21 29.79 18.90
CA ALA A 16 -26.19 28.55 18.13
C ALA A 16 -24.76 28.32 17.65
N SER A 17 -23.98 27.54 18.40
CA SER A 17 -22.70 27.02 17.95
C SER A 17 -22.97 26.13 16.75
N VAL A 18 -22.80 26.67 15.54
CA VAL A 18 -22.72 25.86 14.32
C VAL A 18 -21.45 25.03 14.46
N ALA A 19 -21.61 23.80 14.94
CA ALA A 19 -20.56 22.80 14.88
C ALA A 19 -20.26 22.57 13.40
N LEU A 20 -19.24 23.26 12.89
CA LEU A 20 -18.64 22.95 11.60
C LEU A 20 -18.07 21.55 11.75
N THR A 21 -18.85 20.55 11.36
CA THR A 21 -18.35 19.20 11.11
C THR A 21 -17.45 19.31 9.89
N VAL A 22 -16.18 19.67 10.11
CA VAL A 22 -15.15 19.53 9.09
C VAL A 22 -15.12 18.04 8.76
N PRO A 23 -15.41 17.62 7.52
CA PRO A 23 -15.32 16.21 7.17
C PRO A 23 -13.88 15.79 7.47
N ALA A 24 -13.72 14.83 8.38
CA ALA A 24 -12.42 14.28 8.69
C ALA A 24 -11.82 13.82 7.36
N SER A 25 -10.70 14.42 6.96
CA SER A 25 -9.91 14.02 5.80
C SER A 25 -9.50 12.58 6.06
N ALA A 26 -10.26 11.62 5.53
CA ALA A 26 -10.01 10.21 5.73
C ALA A 26 -8.57 9.93 5.26
N ALA A 27 -7.74 9.52 6.21
CA ALA A 27 -6.41 9.02 5.90
C ALA A 27 -6.55 7.84 4.93
N VAL A 28 -5.55 7.67 4.07
CA VAL A 28 -5.50 6.54 3.13
C VAL A 28 -5.74 5.25 3.89
N THR A 29 -6.77 4.52 3.48
CA THR A 29 -7.07 3.19 3.97
C THR A 29 -7.12 2.28 2.76
N LEU A 30 -6.25 1.27 2.72
CA LEU A 30 -6.28 0.23 1.70
C LEU A 30 -6.17 -1.12 2.41
N ARG A 31 -7.18 -1.98 2.20
CA ARG A 31 -7.23 -3.31 2.78
C ARG A 31 -6.68 -4.35 1.81
N ALA A 32 -6.41 -5.54 2.34
CA ALA A 32 -5.91 -6.67 1.55
C ALA A 32 -6.86 -7.14 0.43
N ASP A 33 -8.16 -6.79 0.49
CA ASP A 33 -9.15 -7.07 -0.56
C ASP A 33 -9.29 -5.92 -1.58
N GLY A 34 -8.48 -4.87 -1.47
CA GLY A 34 -8.52 -3.69 -2.33
C GLY A 34 -9.59 -2.67 -1.95
N THR A 35 -10.36 -2.90 -0.88
CA THR A 35 -11.37 -1.95 -0.41
C THR A 35 -10.75 -0.88 0.48
N GLY A 36 -11.41 0.28 0.56
CA GLY A 36 -10.94 1.38 1.40
C GLY A 36 -11.29 2.76 0.88
N SER A 37 -10.43 3.74 1.19
CA SER A 37 -10.66 5.12 0.80
C SER A 37 -9.37 5.92 0.70
N VAL A 38 -9.39 6.93 -0.16
CA VAL A 38 -8.28 7.86 -0.38
C VAL A 38 -8.80 9.27 -0.23
N GLY A 39 -8.25 10.03 0.71
CA GLY A 39 -8.63 11.41 0.94
C GLY A 39 -8.14 12.34 -0.16
N LYS A 40 -8.90 13.42 -0.41
CA LYS A 40 -8.52 14.49 -1.33
C LYS A 40 -7.07 14.97 -1.15
N GLU A 41 -6.71 15.33 0.08
CA GLU A 41 -5.40 15.93 0.38
C GLU A 41 -4.24 14.99 0.07
N ASP A 42 -4.45 13.67 0.22
CA ASP A 42 -3.43 12.67 -0.07
C ASP A 42 -3.23 12.50 -1.58
N VAL A 43 -4.32 12.55 -2.36
CA VAL A 43 -4.25 12.59 -3.83
C VAL A 43 -3.54 13.85 -4.30
N LEU A 44 -3.96 15.03 -3.81
CA LEU A 44 -3.34 16.31 -4.20
C LEU A 44 -1.83 16.31 -3.91
N ARG A 45 -1.42 15.75 -2.76
CA ARG A 45 0.01 15.63 -2.40
C ARG A 45 0.75 14.67 -3.31
N ALA A 46 0.16 13.53 -3.67
CA ALA A 46 0.79 12.52 -4.51
C ALA A 46 1.05 13.04 -5.94
N VAL A 47 0.04 13.64 -6.57
CA VAL A 47 0.14 14.11 -7.96
C VAL A 47 0.56 15.58 -8.10
N GLY A 48 0.71 16.31 -6.99
CA GLY A 48 1.09 17.73 -6.98
C GLY A 48 0.03 18.67 -7.57
N TRP A 49 -1.24 18.28 -7.50
CA TRP A 49 -2.35 19.05 -8.09
C TRP A 49 -2.88 20.13 -7.15
N THR A 50 -3.55 21.12 -7.72
CA THR A 50 -4.39 22.06 -6.97
C THR A 50 -5.80 21.49 -6.77
N ASN A 51 -6.52 22.01 -5.78
CA ASN A 51 -7.91 21.62 -5.56
C ASN A 51 -8.77 21.80 -6.82
N ASP A 52 -8.62 22.92 -7.55
CA ASP A 52 -9.40 23.21 -8.76
C ASP A 52 -9.14 22.19 -9.88
N ARG A 53 -7.89 21.75 -10.04
CA ARG A 53 -7.54 20.70 -11.00
C ARG A 53 -8.22 19.38 -10.63
N LEU A 54 -8.18 19.00 -9.36
CA LEU A 54 -8.87 17.78 -8.92
C LEU A 54 -10.38 17.85 -9.12
N GLN A 55 -11.01 19.00 -8.88
CA GLN A 55 -12.46 19.14 -9.07
C GLN A 55 -12.92 18.84 -10.50
N THR A 56 -12.07 19.15 -11.48
CA THR A 56 -12.36 19.01 -12.91
C THR A 56 -11.86 17.69 -13.49
N SER A 57 -10.79 17.12 -12.91
CA SER A 57 -10.01 16.05 -13.56
C SER A 57 -9.90 14.78 -12.69
N ALA A 58 -10.65 14.67 -11.59
CA ALA A 58 -10.60 13.50 -10.70
C ALA A 58 -10.88 12.16 -11.41
N ALA A 59 -11.63 12.17 -12.52
CA ALA A 59 -11.92 10.96 -13.30
C ALA A 59 -10.78 10.53 -14.24
N GLU A 60 -9.73 11.36 -14.38
CA GLU A 60 -8.52 11.05 -15.16
C GLU A 60 -7.46 10.33 -14.32
N LEU A 61 -7.73 10.08 -13.04
CA LEU A 61 -6.81 9.42 -12.13
C LEU A 61 -7.13 7.94 -12.05
N ASP A 62 -6.13 7.11 -12.33
CA ASP A 62 -6.20 5.69 -12.06
C ASP A 62 -5.60 5.43 -10.67
N LEU A 63 -6.23 4.53 -9.91
CA LEU A 63 -5.74 4.13 -8.59
C LEU A 63 -5.23 2.71 -8.71
N VAL A 64 -3.97 2.50 -8.33
CA VAL A 64 -3.27 1.22 -8.50
C VAL A 64 -2.75 0.76 -7.16
N ALA A 65 -2.86 -0.54 -6.91
CA ALA A 65 -2.25 -1.16 -5.75
C ALA A 65 -1.05 -2.01 -6.19
N GLU A 66 0.06 -1.85 -5.50
CA GLU A 66 1.24 -2.72 -5.63
C GLU A 66 1.37 -3.62 -4.40
N THR A 67 1.66 -4.90 -4.64
CA THR A 67 2.00 -5.88 -3.60
C THR A 67 3.33 -6.52 -3.94
N VAL A 68 4.15 -6.75 -2.92
CA VAL A 68 5.45 -7.41 -3.09
C VAL A 68 5.48 -8.67 -2.23
N THR A 69 5.80 -9.79 -2.86
CA THR A 69 5.96 -11.08 -2.20
C THR A 69 7.40 -11.53 -2.35
N VAL A 70 8.07 -11.79 -1.24
CA VAL A 70 9.43 -12.31 -1.23
C VAL A 70 9.40 -13.74 -0.68
N ALA A 71 9.64 -14.71 -1.54
CA ALA A 71 9.84 -16.10 -1.16
C ALA A 71 11.33 -16.42 -1.10
N THR A 72 11.80 -16.95 0.02
CA THR A 72 13.17 -17.43 0.17
C THR A 72 13.18 -18.94 0.40
N ALA A 73 14.15 -19.61 -0.19
CA ALA A 73 14.45 -21.00 0.08
C ALA A 73 15.95 -21.13 0.35
N SER A 74 16.31 -21.75 1.47
CA SER A 74 17.69 -22.09 1.80
C SER A 74 17.84 -23.60 1.90
N TRP A 75 18.99 -24.13 1.51
CA TRP A 75 19.28 -25.56 1.67
C TRP A 75 20.78 -25.79 1.85
N GLU A 76 21.11 -26.92 2.46
CA GLU A 76 22.49 -27.32 2.69
C GLU A 76 22.97 -28.31 1.62
N CYS A 77 24.20 -28.11 1.18
CA CYS A 77 24.97 -29.04 0.38
C CYS A 77 26.20 -29.48 1.17
N VAL A 78 26.55 -30.75 1.07
CA VAL A 78 27.74 -31.34 1.68
C VAL A 78 28.71 -31.79 0.60
N GLN A 79 29.99 -31.50 0.79
CA GLN A 79 31.05 -31.99 -0.08
C GLN A 79 31.44 -33.40 0.36
N GLU A 80 31.36 -34.38 -0.54
CA GLU A 80 31.50 -35.80 -0.21
C GLU A 80 32.90 -36.19 0.31
N LEU A 81 33.95 -35.50 -0.14
CA LEU A 81 35.34 -35.84 0.25
C LEU A 81 35.79 -35.22 1.57
N THR A 82 35.31 -34.01 1.89
CA THR A 82 35.77 -33.26 3.08
C THR A 82 34.72 -33.16 4.19
N GLY A 83 33.45 -33.39 3.87
CA GLY A 83 32.32 -33.11 4.75
C GLY A 83 32.02 -31.61 4.92
N ALA A 84 32.63 -30.73 4.11
CA ALA A 84 32.35 -29.31 4.15
C ALA A 84 30.88 -29.04 3.81
N VAL A 85 30.25 -28.09 4.50
CA VAL A 85 28.85 -27.71 4.29
C VAL A 85 28.79 -26.32 3.66
N ALA A 86 27.98 -26.17 2.61
CA ALA A 86 27.66 -24.91 2.00
C ALA A 86 26.15 -24.69 2.06
N VAL A 87 25.74 -23.53 2.55
CA VAL A 87 24.35 -23.09 2.50
C VAL A 87 24.13 -22.38 1.17
N GLN A 88 23.15 -22.85 0.42
CA GLN A 88 22.64 -22.18 -0.78
C GLN A 88 21.36 -21.44 -0.44
N GLU A 89 21.13 -20.33 -1.12
CA GLU A 89 19.92 -19.54 -0.97
C GLU A 89 19.38 -19.16 -2.34
N ARG A 90 18.06 -19.28 -2.51
CA ARG A 90 17.31 -18.76 -3.64
C ARG A 90 16.27 -17.79 -3.13
N ARG A 91 16.22 -16.61 -3.73
CA ARG A 91 15.19 -15.60 -3.48
C ARG A 91 14.33 -15.44 -4.74
N THR A 92 13.02 -15.39 -4.57
CA THR A 92 12.07 -15.03 -5.61
C THR A 92 11.25 -13.86 -5.12
N THR A 93 11.39 -12.72 -5.80
CA THR A 93 10.64 -11.51 -5.52
C THR A 93 9.59 -11.35 -6.60
N THR A 94 8.32 -11.37 -6.23
CA THR A 94 7.19 -11.15 -7.13
C THR A 94 6.53 -9.83 -6.79
N THR A 95 6.53 -8.90 -7.73
CA THR A 95 5.79 -7.64 -7.65
C THR A 95 4.53 -7.78 -8.47
N ALA A 96 3.37 -7.58 -7.85
CA ALA A 96 2.07 -7.58 -8.53
C ALA A 96 1.44 -6.19 -8.43
N ARG A 97 0.95 -5.69 -9.57
CA ARG A 97 0.21 -4.44 -9.70
C ARG A 97 -1.20 -4.73 -10.19
N ALA A 98 -2.19 -4.12 -9.56
CA ALA A 98 -3.58 -4.26 -9.94
C ALA A 98 -4.28 -2.89 -9.87
N ASP A 99 -5.08 -2.60 -10.88
CA ASP A 99 -5.96 -1.43 -10.86
C ASP A 99 -7.02 -1.61 -9.77
N LEU A 100 -7.45 -0.50 -9.17
CA LEU A 100 -8.50 -0.45 -8.17
C LEU A 100 -9.78 0.11 -8.79
N VAL A 101 -10.88 -0.60 -8.56
CA VAL A 101 -12.20 -0.07 -8.88
C VAL A 101 -12.51 1.01 -7.85
N ALA A 102 -12.69 2.26 -8.31
CA ALA A 102 -12.92 3.38 -7.42
C ALA A 102 -14.10 4.26 -7.86
N THR A 103 -14.76 4.87 -6.88
CA THR A 103 -15.78 5.90 -7.12
C THR A 103 -15.33 7.23 -6.53
N VAL A 104 -15.46 8.29 -7.33
CA VAL A 104 -15.20 9.66 -6.87
C VAL A 104 -16.23 10.05 -5.83
N GLN A 105 -15.76 10.33 -4.62
CA GLN A 105 -16.60 10.81 -3.53
C GLN A 105 -16.75 12.32 -3.58
N ARG A 106 -17.98 12.78 -3.34
CA ARG A 106 -18.34 14.20 -3.38
C ARG A 106 -19.09 14.62 -2.13
N SER A 107 -18.85 15.84 -1.69
CA SER A 107 -19.64 16.47 -0.63
C SER A 107 -21.09 16.64 -1.07
N SER A 108 -22.02 16.17 -0.24
CA SER A 108 -23.46 16.39 -0.46
C SER A 108 -23.89 17.85 -0.34
N VAL A 109 -23.07 18.68 0.31
CA VAL A 109 -23.37 20.11 0.54
C VAL A 109 -22.83 20.97 -0.60
N THR A 110 -21.59 20.73 -1.03
CA THR A 110 -20.91 21.60 -2.00
C THR A 110 -20.75 20.97 -3.38
N GLY A 111 -21.00 19.66 -3.54
CA GLY A 111 -20.73 18.91 -4.77
C GLY A 111 -19.23 18.69 -5.06
N ALA A 112 -18.35 19.22 -4.23
CA ALA A 112 -16.91 19.15 -4.42
C ALA A 112 -16.39 17.73 -4.16
N VAL A 113 -15.42 17.29 -4.96
CA VAL A 113 -14.65 16.07 -4.76
C VAL A 113 -13.94 16.12 -3.41
N THR A 114 -14.16 15.08 -2.61
CA THR A 114 -13.56 14.92 -1.27
C THR A 114 -12.60 13.74 -1.19
N GLY A 115 -12.56 12.88 -2.21
CA GLY A 115 -11.67 11.73 -2.27
C GLY A 115 -12.22 10.63 -3.17
N PHE A 116 -11.78 9.41 -2.92
CA PHE A 116 -12.14 8.21 -3.67
C PHE A 116 -12.52 7.09 -2.69
N GLU A 117 -13.57 6.35 -3.00
CA GLU A 117 -13.92 5.10 -2.34
C GLU A 117 -13.45 3.94 -3.20
N LEU A 118 -12.68 3.03 -2.60
CA LEU A 118 -12.12 1.85 -3.26
C LEU A 118 -13.03 0.66 -3.02
N GLN A 119 -13.42 -0.01 -4.10
CA GLN A 119 -14.40 -1.11 -4.10
C GLN A 119 -13.75 -2.49 -4.24
N GLY A 120 -12.44 -2.55 -4.48
CA GLY A 120 -11.68 -3.77 -4.69
C GLY A 120 -10.71 -3.66 -5.87
N PHE A 121 -9.99 -4.75 -6.14
CA PHE A 121 -9.14 -4.87 -7.32
C PHE A 121 -9.97 -5.13 -8.58
N ALA A 122 -9.53 -4.57 -9.71
CA ALA A 122 -9.95 -5.00 -11.03
C ALA A 122 -9.41 -6.42 -11.34
N GLU A 123 -9.99 -7.09 -12.33
CA GLU A 123 -9.65 -8.49 -12.64
C GLU A 123 -8.26 -8.67 -13.29
N ASP A 124 -7.69 -7.60 -13.84
CA ASP A 124 -6.48 -7.63 -14.67
C ASP A 124 -5.18 -7.29 -13.90
N ALA A 125 -4.87 -8.05 -12.85
CA ALA A 125 -3.61 -7.90 -12.14
C ALA A 125 -2.42 -8.39 -12.99
N VAL A 126 -1.37 -7.56 -13.09
CA VAL A 126 -0.11 -7.91 -13.75
C VAL A 126 0.94 -8.22 -12.69
N SER A 127 1.71 -9.28 -12.88
CA SER A 127 2.82 -9.62 -11.97
C SER A 127 4.11 -9.90 -12.71
N VAL A 128 5.22 -9.53 -12.07
CA VAL A 128 6.58 -9.76 -12.55
C VAL A 128 7.37 -10.41 -11.42
N SER A 129 8.09 -11.47 -11.74
CA SER A 129 8.95 -12.17 -10.78
C SER A 129 10.42 -12.06 -11.18
N VAL A 130 11.26 -11.75 -10.22
CA VAL A 130 12.72 -11.80 -10.32
C VAL A 130 13.21 -12.93 -9.43
N VAL A 131 14.08 -13.76 -9.98
CA VAL A 131 14.68 -14.90 -9.28
C VAL A 131 16.18 -14.66 -9.14
N GLU A 132 16.69 -14.78 -7.92
CA GLU A 132 18.09 -14.65 -7.56
C GLU A 132 18.59 -15.94 -6.93
N GLY A 133 19.84 -16.30 -7.23
CA GLY A 133 20.47 -17.52 -6.73
C GLY A 133 20.31 -18.73 -7.67
N PRO A 134 20.86 -19.89 -7.26
CA PRO A 134 20.86 -21.09 -8.08
C PRO A 134 19.45 -21.70 -8.20
N ASP A 135 19.35 -22.70 -9.08
CA ASP A 135 18.16 -23.55 -9.15
C ASP A 135 17.87 -24.20 -7.80
N LEU A 136 16.57 -24.32 -7.49
CA LEU A 136 16.12 -24.87 -6.22
C LEU A 136 16.73 -26.25 -6.02
N ASP A 137 17.29 -26.49 -4.83
CA ASP A 137 17.94 -27.74 -4.44
C ASP A 137 19.23 -28.05 -5.22
N ALA A 138 19.76 -27.13 -6.03
CA ALA A 138 21.02 -27.29 -6.73
C ALA A 138 22.22 -27.05 -5.81
N CYS A 139 23.27 -27.87 -5.96
CA CYS A 139 24.52 -27.69 -5.24
C CYS A 139 25.60 -27.04 -6.12
N PRO A 140 26.64 -26.43 -5.52
CA PRO A 140 27.74 -25.86 -6.28
C PRO A 140 28.32 -26.87 -7.27
N VAL A 141 28.52 -26.43 -8.51
CA VAL A 141 29.33 -27.19 -9.45
C VAL A 141 30.79 -27.01 -9.08
N ASN A 142 31.55 -28.12 -9.04
CA ASN A 142 32.96 -28.07 -8.67
C ASN A 142 33.73 -27.11 -9.57
N GLY A 143 34.36 -26.09 -8.97
CA GLY A 143 35.20 -25.12 -9.64
C GLY A 143 36.55 -25.72 -10.04
N GLY A 144 36.56 -26.65 -10.99
CA GLY A 144 37.74 -26.91 -11.82
C GLY A 144 38.94 -27.62 -11.19
N GLY A 145 38.75 -28.45 -10.15
CA GLY A 145 39.79 -29.36 -9.66
C GLY A 145 39.23 -30.76 -9.37
N ASP A 146 39.88 -31.80 -9.89
CA ASP A 146 39.56 -33.22 -9.63
C ASP A 146 39.63 -33.62 -8.13
N GLN A 147 40.12 -32.73 -7.26
CA GLN A 147 40.43 -33.02 -5.86
C GLN A 147 39.35 -32.59 -4.85
N ASP A 148 38.34 -31.84 -5.28
CA ASP A 148 37.37 -31.26 -4.34
C ASP A 148 36.15 -32.16 -4.09
N GLY A 149 35.91 -33.20 -4.91
CA GLY A 149 34.81 -34.15 -4.70
C GLY A 149 33.42 -33.57 -5.00
N ALA A 150 32.42 -34.41 -5.26
CA ALA A 150 31.09 -33.93 -5.62
C ALA A 150 30.39 -33.27 -4.42
N TRP A 151 29.64 -32.19 -4.69
CA TRP A 151 28.67 -31.66 -3.75
C TRP A 151 27.35 -32.40 -3.91
N SER A 152 26.80 -32.88 -2.80
CA SER A 152 25.47 -33.50 -2.75
C SER A 152 24.57 -32.74 -1.79
N ARG A 153 23.28 -32.72 -2.09
CA ARG A 153 22.30 -32.05 -1.24
C ARG A 153 22.08 -32.85 0.05
N VAL A 154 22.04 -32.16 1.18
CA VAL A 154 21.61 -32.75 2.45
C VAL A 154 20.09 -33.01 2.39
N PRO A 155 19.61 -34.25 2.53
CA PRO A 155 18.19 -34.54 2.42
C PRO A 155 17.37 -33.79 3.47
N ARG A 156 16.25 -33.17 3.04
CA ARG A 156 15.32 -32.41 3.89
C ARG A 156 15.91 -31.17 4.59
N SER A 157 17.04 -30.64 4.12
CA SER A 157 17.62 -29.39 4.61
C SER A 157 16.92 -28.13 4.07
N THR A 158 15.99 -28.27 3.13
CA THR A 158 15.37 -27.11 2.50
C THR A 158 14.36 -26.45 3.43
N GLU A 159 14.68 -25.24 3.84
CA GLU A 159 13.79 -24.35 4.57
C GLU A 159 13.17 -23.34 3.59
N ARG A 160 11.93 -22.92 3.85
CA ARG A 160 11.23 -21.92 3.05
C ARG A 160 10.61 -20.88 3.94
N ALA A 161 10.72 -19.62 3.54
CA ALA A 161 10.02 -18.52 4.16
C ALA A 161 9.36 -17.66 3.09
N GLN A 162 8.31 -16.95 3.48
CA GLN A 162 7.61 -16.02 2.61
C GLN A 162 7.23 -14.78 3.41
N ALA A 163 7.57 -13.63 2.86
CA ALA A 163 7.15 -12.33 3.35
C ALA A 163 6.24 -11.68 2.30
N HIS A 164 5.26 -10.92 2.78
CA HIS A 164 4.36 -10.14 1.95
C HIS A 164 4.37 -8.71 2.46
N GLU A 165 4.54 -7.77 1.54
CA GLU A 165 4.48 -6.32 1.77
C GLU A 165 3.35 -5.72 0.93
N GLY A 166 2.64 -4.76 1.54
CA GLY A 166 1.53 -4.05 0.91
C GLY A 166 0.14 -4.57 1.30
N PRO A 167 -0.91 -4.14 0.56
CA PRO A 167 -0.84 -3.34 -0.65
C PRO A 167 -0.42 -1.86 -0.41
N ALA A 168 0.47 -1.35 -1.26
CA ALA A 168 0.83 0.06 -1.33
C ALA A 168 0.00 0.75 -2.42
N LEU A 169 -0.52 1.94 -2.13
CA LEU A 169 -1.37 2.68 -3.07
C LEU A 169 -0.54 3.64 -3.93
N GLU A 170 -0.82 3.66 -5.22
CA GLU A 170 -0.33 4.64 -6.18
C GLU A 170 -1.50 5.33 -6.88
N VAL A 171 -1.33 6.63 -7.17
CA VAL A 171 -2.19 7.36 -8.10
C VAL A 171 -1.44 7.46 -9.41
N VAL A 172 -2.03 6.99 -10.50
CA VAL A 172 -1.46 7.10 -11.84
C VAL A 172 -2.15 8.23 -12.59
N HIS A 173 -1.34 9.10 -13.20
CA HIS A 173 -1.80 10.16 -14.07
C HIS A 173 -0.83 10.31 -15.24
N ASP A 174 -1.35 10.40 -16.47
CA ASP A 174 -0.54 10.50 -17.70
C ASP A 174 0.55 9.41 -17.81
N GLY A 175 0.25 8.21 -17.29
CA GLY A 175 1.18 7.06 -17.28
C GLY A 175 2.30 7.16 -16.23
N VAL A 176 2.29 8.17 -15.37
CA VAL A 176 3.24 8.33 -14.26
C VAL A 176 2.57 7.87 -12.97
N ALA A 177 3.22 6.94 -12.27
CA ALA A 177 2.78 6.47 -10.96
C ALA A 177 3.32 7.36 -9.83
N HIS A 178 2.42 7.76 -8.93
CA HIS A 178 2.72 8.60 -7.78
C HIS A 178 2.36 7.84 -6.49
N PRO A 179 3.34 7.46 -5.65
CA PRO A 179 3.05 6.75 -4.42
C PRO A 179 2.25 7.64 -3.47
N VAL A 180 1.22 7.07 -2.86
CA VAL A 180 0.42 7.76 -1.84
C VAL A 180 0.94 7.33 -0.46
N PRO A 181 1.43 8.26 0.38
CA PRO A 181 1.91 7.93 1.71
C PRO A 181 0.77 7.37 2.57
N THR A 182 0.95 6.20 3.16
CA THR A 182 0.00 5.57 4.09
C THR A 182 0.21 6.05 5.53
N GLU A 183 1.38 6.58 5.84
CA GLU A 183 1.72 7.18 7.14
C GLU A 183 1.74 8.71 6.98
N ARG A 184 0.86 9.41 7.69
CA ARG A 184 1.08 10.85 7.93
C ARG A 184 2.27 10.91 8.86
N GLU A 185 3.42 11.32 8.36
CA GLU A 185 4.55 11.72 9.18
C GLU A 185 4.03 12.84 10.10
N GLU A 186 3.69 12.49 11.33
CA GLU A 186 3.24 13.43 12.35
C GLU A 186 4.48 14.24 12.72
N VAL A 187 4.64 15.40 12.07
CA VAL A 187 5.67 16.37 12.45
C VAL A 187 5.29 16.88 13.83
N ALA A 188 5.94 16.31 14.84
CA ALA A 188 5.87 16.74 16.24
C ALA A 188 6.40 18.16 16.45
#